data_AF-A0A927GRV8-F1
#
_entry.id   AF-A0A927GRV8-F1
#
_cell.length_a   1.000
_cell.length_b   1.000
_cell.length_c   1.000
_cell.angle_alpha   90.00
_cell.angle_beta   90.00
_cell.angle_gamma   90.00
#
_symmetry.space_group_name_H-M   'P 1'
#
loop_
_entity.id
_entity.type
_entity.pdbx_description
1 polymer ?
#
loop_
_entity_poly.entity_id
_entity_poly.type
_entity_poly.pdbx_seq_one_letter_code
_entity_poly.pdbx_strand_id
1 'polypeptide(L)'
;MEVLWVILVVLVVAAIIAGSIAARGRWQTVRSESRSRTDVIDRLQAYLKSQGVKSKVATGVAETQLLQVLKKDVEQAKQLIQNYENELKV
;
A
#
# COMPACT_ATOMS: atom_id res chain seq x y z
N MET A 1 -22.66 9.05 25.00
CA MET A 1 -23.24 8.39 23.82
C MET A 1 -22.71 8.98 22.49
N GLU A 2 -22.15 10.20 22.46
CA GLU A 2 -21.70 10.86 21.23
C GLU A 2 -20.40 10.30 20.64
N VAL A 3 -19.48 9.80 21.47
CA VAL A 3 -18.17 9.29 21.03
C VAL A 3 -18.30 8.05 20.12
N LEU A 4 -19.31 7.20 20.36
CA LEU A 4 -19.57 6.01 19.53
C LEU A 4 -20.02 6.37 18.10
N TRP A 5 -20.83 7.42 17.97
CA TRP A 5 -21.26 7.91 16.66
C TRP A 5 -20.12 8.57 15.88
N VAL A 6 -19.23 9.29 16.55
CA VAL A 6 -18.04 9.89 15.92
C VAL A 6 -17.10 8.79 15.39
N ILE A 7 -16.85 7.73 16.16
CA ILE A 7 -16.01 6.60 15.73
C ILE A 7 -16.63 5.88 14.52
N LEU A 8 -17.95 5.70 14.50
CA LEU A 8 -18.65 5.02 13.42
C LEU A 8 -18.67 5.86 12.13
N VAL A 9 -18.86 7.18 12.24
CA VAL A 9 -18.77 8.12 11.11
C VAL A 9 -17.34 8.17 10.55
N VAL A 10 -16.30 8.15 11.40
CA VAL A 10 -14.90 8.08 10.95
C VAL A 10 -14.61 6.78 10.19
N LEU A 11 -15.14 5.65 10.66
CA LEU A 11 -14.98 4.35 9.97
C LEU A 11 -15.73 4.30 8.63
N VAL A 12 -16.94 4.86 8.57
CA VAL A 12 -17.73 4.89 7.32
C VAL A 12 -17.12 5.85 6.31
N VAL A 13 -16.60 7.00 6.73
CA VAL A 13 -15.90 7.93 5.83
C VAL A 13 -14.57 7.34 5.34
N ALA A 14 -13.82 6.62 6.18
CA ALA A 14 -12.65 5.87 5.75
C ALA A 14 -13.00 4.76 4.74
N ALA A 15 -14.15 4.08 4.91
CA ALA A 15 -14.63 3.06 3.97
C ALA A 15 -15.11 3.65 2.63
N ILE A 16 -15.71 4.85 2.62
CA ILE A 16 -16.14 5.55 1.39
C ILE A 16 -14.94 6.07 0.59
N ILE A 17 -13.86 6.51 1.26
CA ILE A 17 -12.57 6.85 0.62
C ILE A 17 -11.87 5.58 0.10
N ALA A 18 -11.94 4.47 0.84
CA ALA A 18 -11.42 3.17 0.38
C ALA A 18 -12.22 2.59 -0.81
N GLY A 19 -13.52 2.85 -0.88
CA GLY A 19 -14.43 2.35 -1.92
C GLY A 19 -14.40 3.15 -3.23
N SER A 20 -14.09 4.45 -3.20
CA SER A 20 -14.16 5.31 -4.40
C SER A 20 -12.95 5.17 -5.36
N ILE A 21 -11.83 4.59 -4.91
CA ILE A 21 -10.67 4.25 -5.77
C ILE A 21 -10.85 2.85 -6.41
N ALA A 22 -11.96 2.16 -6.14
CA ALA A 22 -12.19 0.76 -6.51
C ALA A 22 -12.41 0.50 -8.01
N ALA A 23 -12.57 1.52 -8.86
CA ALA A 23 -13.06 1.36 -10.23
C ALA A 23 -12.00 1.72 -11.31
N ARG A 24 -11.00 0.84 -11.54
CA ARG A 24 -10.50 0.45 -12.91
C ARG A 24 -9.22 -0.38 -12.99
N GLY A 25 -8.41 -0.51 -11.95
CA GLY A 25 -7.12 -1.22 -12.03
C GLY A 25 -7.05 -2.49 -11.20
N ARG A 26 -6.79 -3.65 -11.80
CA ARG A 26 -6.42 -4.90 -11.09
C ARG A 26 -5.19 -4.73 -10.18
N TRP A 27 -4.41 -3.68 -10.43
CA TRP A 27 -3.18 -3.32 -9.73
C TRP A 27 -3.36 -1.99 -9.01
N GLN A 28 -2.94 -1.94 -7.75
CA GLN A 28 -3.01 -0.76 -6.89
C GLN A 28 -1.59 -0.40 -6.44
N THR A 29 -1.22 0.87 -6.59
CA THR A 29 0.04 1.38 -6.03
C THR A 29 -0.04 1.42 -4.51
N VAL A 30 0.91 0.75 -3.84
CA VAL A 30 1.04 0.75 -2.38
C VAL A 30 2.18 1.63 -1.89
N ARG A 31 3.18 1.90 -2.76
CA ARG A 31 4.29 2.80 -2.45
C ARG A 31 4.79 3.49 -3.72
N SER A 32 5.24 4.72 -3.58
CA SER A 32 5.92 5.48 -4.63
C SER A 32 7.22 6.04 -4.07
N GLU A 33 8.35 5.78 -4.72
CA GLU A 33 9.65 6.31 -4.35
C GLU A 33 10.34 6.95 -5.57
N SER A 34 11.22 7.92 -5.35
CA SER A 34 12.04 8.51 -6.41
C SER A 34 13.06 7.52 -6.98
N ARG A 35 13.50 7.71 -8.23
CA ARG A 35 14.52 6.87 -8.91
C ARG A 35 15.76 6.57 -8.06
N SER A 36 16.20 7.54 -7.26
CA SER A 36 17.37 7.42 -6.38
C SER A 36 17.22 6.34 -5.29
N ARG A 37 16.01 5.86 -5.01
CA ARG A 37 15.71 4.82 -4.00
C ARG A 37 15.16 3.53 -4.62
N THR A 38 15.56 3.24 -5.86
CA THR A 38 15.20 2.00 -6.58
C THR A 38 15.50 0.74 -5.77
N ASP A 39 16.65 0.71 -5.09
CA ASP A 39 17.08 -0.44 -4.27
C ASP A 39 16.13 -0.73 -3.10
N VAL A 40 15.52 0.30 -2.52
CA VAL A 40 14.51 0.14 -1.44
C VAL A 40 13.22 -0.48 -1.99
N ILE A 41 12.82 -0.10 -3.20
CA ILE A 41 11.63 -0.67 -3.87
C ILE A 41 11.88 -2.13 -4.24
N ASP A 42 13.08 -2.47 -4.73
CA ASP A 42 13.44 -3.83 -5.08
C ASP A 42 13.43 -4.76 -3.86
N ARG A 43 14.06 -4.32 -2.76
CA ARG A 43 14.04 -5.04 -1.47
C ARG A 43 12.61 -5.23 -0.94
N LEU A 44 11.78 -4.18 -1.01
CA LEU A 44 10.39 -4.28 -0.59
C LEU A 44 9.57 -5.20 -1.50
N GLN A 45 9.84 -5.20 -2.81
CA GLN A 45 9.22 -6.10 -3.75
C GLN A 45 9.58 -7.56 -3.43
N ALA A 46 10.86 -7.84 -3.16
CA ALA A 46 11.36 -9.15 -2.77
C ALA A 46 10.71 -9.62 -1.46
N TYR A 47 10.60 -8.74 -0.46
CA TYR A 47 9.92 -9.03 0.80
C TYR A 47 8.44 -9.39 0.59
N LEU A 48 7.70 -8.59 -0.17
CA LEU A 48 6.30 -8.88 -0.50
C LEU A 48 6.15 -10.22 -1.24
N LYS A 49 7.04 -10.51 -2.20
CA LYS A 49 7.04 -11.80 -2.93
C LYS A 49 7.33 -12.97 -2.00
N SER A 50 8.27 -12.82 -1.07
CA SER A 50 8.60 -13.85 -0.06
C SER A 50 7.42 -14.17 0.85
N GLN A 51 6.51 -13.21 1.05
CA GLN A 51 5.28 -13.36 1.84
C GLN A 51 4.08 -13.80 0.98
N GLY A 52 4.30 -14.17 -0.28
CA GLY A 52 3.26 -14.65 -1.20
C GLY A 52 2.42 -13.55 -1.87
N VAL A 53 2.76 -12.27 -1.67
CA VAL A 53 2.04 -11.14 -2.28
C VAL A 53 2.55 -10.88 -3.70
N LYS A 54 1.64 -10.88 -4.67
CA LYS A 54 1.98 -10.55 -6.07
C LYS A 54 2.20 -9.05 -6.22
N SER A 55 3.46 -8.66 -6.43
CA SER A 55 3.91 -7.28 -6.58
C SER A 55 4.65 -7.04 -7.91
N LYS A 56 4.45 -5.87 -8.51
CA LYS A 56 5.14 -5.39 -9.71
C LYS A 56 5.62 -3.96 -9.51
N VAL A 57 6.77 -3.62 -10.10
CA VAL A 57 7.28 -2.25 -10.13
C VAL A 57 6.85 -1.63 -11.45
N ALA A 58 6.29 -0.42 -11.39
CA ALA A 58 5.95 0.38 -12.56
C ALA A 58 6.66 1.73 -12.48
N THR A 59 7.03 2.29 -13.62
CA THR A 59 7.60 3.65 -13.66
C THR A 59 6.46 4.65 -13.74
N GLY A 60 6.39 5.57 -12.77
CA GLY A 60 5.44 6.67 -12.69
C GLY A 60 5.93 7.93 -13.42
N VAL A 61 5.19 9.03 -13.20
CA VAL A 61 5.54 10.34 -13.75
C VAL A 61 6.77 10.90 -12.99
N ALA A 62 7.63 11.65 -13.69
CA ALA A 62 8.84 12.27 -13.13
C ALA A 62 9.84 11.28 -12.49
N GLU A 63 10.11 10.16 -13.19
CA GLU A 63 11.12 9.17 -12.79
C GLU A 63 10.88 8.53 -11.41
N THR A 64 9.63 8.47 -10.96
CA THR A 64 9.27 7.76 -9.74
C THR A 64 9.06 6.28 -10.03
N GLN A 65 9.47 5.39 -9.12
CA GLN A 65 9.10 3.99 -9.15
C GLN A 65 7.90 3.76 -8.23
N LEU A 66 6.90 3.10 -8.80
CA LEU A 66 5.63 2.77 -8.18
C LEU A 66 5.62 1.26 -7.90
N LEU A 67 5.57 0.88 -6.64
CA LEU A 67 5.33 -0.50 -6.24
C LEU A 67 3.81 -0.74 -6.26
N GLN A 68 3.37 -1.58 -7.19
CA GLN A 68 1.98 -1.97 -7.35
C GLN A 68 1.78 -3.42 -6.89
N VAL A 69 0.70 -3.67 -6.16
CA VAL A 69 0.26 -5.02 -5.80
C VAL A 69 -1.10 -5.30 -6.38
N LEU A 70 -1.50 -6.56 -6.44
CA LEU A 70 -2.87 -6.90 -6.80
C LEU A 70 -3.83 -6.32 -5.78
N LYS A 71 -4.97 -5.81 -6.24
CA LYS A 71 -6.00 -5.20 -5.39
C LYS A 71 -6.40 -6.10 -4.20
N LYS A 72 -6.52 -7.41 -4.44
CA LYS A 72 -6.88 -8.41 -3.43
C LYS A 72 -5.82 -8.58 -2.33
N ASP A 73 -4.57 -8.22 -2.61
CA ASP A 73 -3.44 -8.39 -1.70
C ASP A 73 -2.98 -7.03 -1.12
N VAL A 74 -3.74 -5.95 -1.33
CA VAL A 74 -3.39 -4.59 -0.87
C VAL A 74 -3.37 -4.50 0.65
N GLU A 75 -4.37 -5.06 1.33
CA GLU A 75 -4.45 -5.03 2.79
C GLU A 75 -3.27 -5.78 3.40
N GLN A 76 -2.97 -6.97 2.88
CA GLN A 76 -1.82 -7.77 3.29
C GLN A 76 -0.50 -7.04 3.00
N ALA A 77 -0.35 -6.42 1.82
CA ALA A 77 0.84 -5.64 1.50
C ALA A 77 1.04 -4.45 2.44
N LYS A 78 -0.03 -3.72 2.78
CA LYS A 78 0.03 -2.59 3.72
C LYS A 78 0.42 -3.04 5.13
N GLN A 79 -0.13 -4.16 5.61
CA GLN A 79 0.25 -4.75 6.90
C GLN A 79 1.72 -5.18 6.92
N LEU A 80 2.19 -5.85 5.87
CA LEU A 80 3.59 -6.28 5.74
C LEU A 80 4.56 -5.09 5.69
N ILE A 81 4.19 -4.02 4.98
CA ILE A 81 4.98 -2.78 4.94
C ILE A 81 5.05 -2.16 6.34
N GLN A 82 3.93 -2.04 7.05
CA GLN A 82 3.91 -1.49 8.41
C GLN A 82 4.74 -2.34 9.38
N ASN A 83 4.67 -3.67 9.29
CA ASN A 83 5.48 -4.56 10.10
C ASN A 83 6.98 -4.36 9.83
N TYR A 84 7.37 -4.32 8.56
CA TYR A 84 8.75 -4.08 8.15
C TYR A 84 9.29 -2.72 8.63
N GLU A 85 8.46 -1.66 8.54
CA GLU A 85 8.82 -0.33 9.04
C GLU A 85 8.91 -0.26 10.57
N ASN A 86 8.08 -1.04 11.29
CA ASN A 86 8.17 -1.18 12.73
C ASN A 86 9.43 -1.93 13.16
N GLU A 87 9.81 -3.01 12.47
CA GLU A 87 11.04 -3.77 12.76
C GLU A 87 12.32 -2.94 12.52
N LEU A 88 12.32 -2.05 11.53
CA LEU A 88 13.43 -1.14 11.24
C LEU A 88 13.57 0.04 12.22
N LYS A 89 12.56 0.29 13.06
CA LYS A 89 12.55 1.38 14.06
C LYS A 89 12.97 0.92 15.47
N VAL A 90 13.25 -0.37 15.66
CA VAL A 90 13.80 -0.94 16.90
C VAL A 90 15.31 -0.96 16.83
#